data_AF-A0A427AFQ9-F1
#
_entry.id   AF-A0A427AFQ9-F1
#
_cell.length_a   1.000
_cell.length_b   1.000
_cell.length_c   1.000
_cell.angle_alpha   90.00
_cell.angle_beta   90.00
_cell.angle_gamma   90.00
#
_symmetry.space_group_name_H-M   'P 1'
#
loop_
_entity.id
_entity.type
_entity.pdbx_description
1 polymer ?
#
loop_
_entity_poly.entity_id
_entity_poly.type
_entity_poly.pdbx_seq_one_letter_code
_entity_poly.pdbx_strand_id
1 'polypeptide(L)'
;MLVNSQQTGDVTSGNYIERDAARSSWTLMSFSERSVSEMYSILLKSQKYQDALEFASHHRLDTDEVFKAQWLDSSRGIPEINLYLSKIKDMVFVLSECVNRVGTTEDVVQALLSHGLRISDQYEFSDSDVSDCSSFWNIRMFRLQLLQFRDRLETFMGINMGRFLAQEYCKFRSMPLTEAAVALAESSKIGALNLLFKRHPYSVSPRILDILSSIPETVPVESYCQLLPGMSPPRTIALRDADWVECEKMLSFLDTLPSKSEKSNQIFTENLLKICTGYVWPSASELSSWYKNRAKDIDNLSGQLDNCFSLVEIGCRNGILELQQFLEDISYLRQIIYSDGFDEVFSMSLVTWEQLSDYDKFKMMLKGVKEDIIVKKLQEKAIPFMRNRCKLEAFDFADETKAGDKESFLVRWLKEIAAENRLDLCLAVIDKGCGDSPIDGLFKDEVEIIETALHCIYSCTLTDQWNVMASILSQLPRNILRDNLFATDEDFSPRHANQYFETSKVSYVKYGLGGSTLDDSRGSGGKLDIDATAAKVEKRIKVAEGHVEVGRLMAYYQVWIFLVVYRQASRSKLLVVH
;
A
#
# COMPACT_ATOMS: atom_id res chain seq x y z
N MET A 1 18.44 19.03 70.40
CA MET A 1 19.60 19.94 70.52
C MET A 1 20.22 20.14 69.16
N LEU A 2 20.37 21.38 68.70
CA LEU A 2 21.13 21.75 67.50
C LEU A 2 22.38 22.49 67.97
N VAL A 3 23.56 21.97 67.64
CA VAL A 3 24.86 22.59 67.92
C VAL A 3 25.39 23.08 66.59
N ASN A 4 25.43 24.40 66.39
CA ASN A 4 26.19 25.03 65.32
C ASN A 4 27.46 25.60 65.93
N SER A 5 28.62 25.18 65.44
CA SER A 5 29.91 25.79 65.75
C SER A 5 30.29 26.71 64.58
N GLN A 6 30.28 28.02 64.81
CA GLN A 6 30.92 29.00 63.92
C GLN A 6 32.23 29.43 64.58
N GLN A 7 33.35 29.07 63.95
CA GLN A 7 34.65 29.67 64.22
C GLN A 7 34.74 30.98 63.43
N THR A 8 34.84 32.10 64.13
CA THR A 8 35.42 33.33 63.59
C THR A 8 36.80 33.51 64.22
N GLY A 9 37.82 33.52 63.37
CA GLY A 9 39.17 33.88 63.78
C GLY A 9 39.33 35.40 63.79
N ASP A 10 40.04 35.91 64.79
CA ASP A 10 41.14 36.84 64.52
C ASP A 10 42.16 36.87 65.67
N VAL A 11 43.39 37.24 65.31
CA VAL A 11 44.65 37.02 66.01
C VAL A 11 45.01 38.23 66.91
N THR A 12 45.53 38.01 68.13
CA THR A 12 46.88 38.44 68.60
C THR A 12 47.04 38.54 70.14
N SER A 13 48.11 37.88 70.61
CA SER A 13 49.06 38.29 71.67
C SER A 13 48.75 38.09 73.16
N GLY A 14 49.58 37.26 73.82
CA GLY A 14 49.93 37.39 75.24
C GLY A 14 50.06 36.08 76.01
N ASN A 15 51.31 35.63 76.24
CA ASN A 15 51.68 34.47 77.07
C ASN A 15 51.04 34.48 78.47
N TYR A 16 50.52 33.33 78.93
CA TYR A 16 50.85 32.70 80.22
C TYR A 16 50.34 31.25 80.19
N ILE A 17 51.22 30.31 80.52
CA ILE A 17 50.88 28.89 80.70
C ILE A 17 50.22 28.75 82.06
N GLU A 18 48.90 28.53 82.07
CA GLU A 18 48.23 27.93 83.22
C GLU A 18 47.21 26.91 82.73
N ARG A 19 47.40 25.67 83.19
CA ARG A 19 46.54 24.52 82.90
C ARG A 19 45.21 24.72 83.62
N ASP A 20 44.22 25.29 82.95
CA ASP A 20 42.84 25.16 83.35
C ASP A 20 42.13 24.20 82.42
N ALA A 21 41.74 23.05 82.98
CA ALA A 21 40.75 22.18 82.40
C ALA A 21 39.47 23.00 82.24
N ALA A 22 39.26 23.57 81.05
CA ALA A 22 38.08 24.33 80.71
C ALA A 22 36.87 23.43 80.96
N ARG A 23 36.22 23.66 82.11
CA ARG A 23 34.89 23.14 82.41
C ARG A 23 34.00 23.63 81.27
N SER A 24 33.63 22.73 80.36
CA SER A 24 32.63 23.02 79.34
C SER A 24 31.34 23.43 80.06
N SER A 25 31.15 24.73 80.23
CA SER A 25 29.94 25.30 80.79
C SER A 25 28.90 25.35 79.68
N TRP A 26 27.91 24.47 79.76
CA TRP A 26 26.78 24.48 78.86
C TRP A 26 25.85 25.63 79.24
N THR A 27 25.83 26.71 78.45
CA THR A 27 24.86 27.80 78.62
C THR A 27 23.60 27.43 77.85
N LEU A 28 22.50 27.26 78.57
CA LEU A 28 21.21 27.00 77.95
C LEU A 28 20.71 28.26 77.23
N MET A 29 20.58 28.18 75.90
CA MET A 29 20.20 29.32 75.06
C MET A 29 18.69 29.61 75.06
N SER A 30 17.85 28.57 75.11
CA SER A 30 16.39 28.73 75.15
C SER A 30 15.67 27.43 75.54
N PHE A 31 14.47 27.59 76.11
CA PHE A 31 13.44 26.56 76.14
C PHE A 31 12.35 26.94 75.14
N SER A 32 11.95 25.99 74.29
CA SER A 32 10.78 26.15 73.42
C SER A 32 9.87 24.94 73.63
N GLU A 33 8.64 25.18 74.05
CA GLU A 33 7.59 24.16 74.04
C GLU A 33 7.21 23.87 72.59
N ARG A 34 7.19 22.59 72.22
CA ARG A 34 6.79 22.12 70.89
C ARG A 34 5.90 20.90 71.06
N SER A 35 4.86 20.81 70.24
CA SER A 35 4.04 19.62 70.20
C SER A 35 4.84 18.42 69.66
N VAL A 36 4.38 17.20 69.98
CA VAL A 36 5.00 15.94 69.53
C VAL A 36 5.04 15.87 67.98
N SER A 37 3.99 16.34 67.31
CA SER A 37 3.92 16.38 65.84
C SER A 37 4.89 17.41 65.22
N GLU A 38 5.02 18.59 65.83
CA GLU A 38 5.99 19.59 65.38
C GLU A 38 7.42 19.09 65.56
N MET A 39 7.74 18.50 66.72
CA MET A 39 9.07 17.95 66.99
C MET A 39 9.42 16.83 66.00
N TYR A 40 8.46 15.95 65.68
CA TYR A 40 8.62 14.92 64.66
C TYR A 40 8.89 15.52 63.27
N SER A 41 8.11 16.54 62.88
CA SER A 41 8.30 17.26 61.61
C SER A 41 9.67 17.95 61.54
N ILE A 42 10.18 18.44 62.66
CA ILE A 42 11.52 19.06 62.77
C ILE A 42 12.62 18.02 62.64
N LEU A 43 12.46 16.84 63.23
CA LEU A 43 13.42 15.74 63.09
C LEU A 43 13.51 15.26 61.63
N LEU A 44 12.37 15.16 60.94
CA LEU A 44 12.32 14.85 59.50
C LEU A 44 13.01 15.93 58.66
N LYS A 45 12.68 17.22 58.88
CA LYS A 45 13.31 18.35 58.15
C LYS A 45 14.81 18.47 58.42
N SER A 46 15.29 18.03 59.58
CA SER A 46 16.71 18.05 59.94
C SER A 46 17.47 16.79 59.52
N GLN A 47 16.84 15.89 58.76
CA GLN A 47 17.41 14.64 58.23
C GLN A 47 17.95 13.70 59.32
N LYS A 48 17.45 13.80 60.54
CA LYS A 48 17.81 12.93 61.68
C LYS A 48 16.89 11.72 61.74
N TYR A 49 16.96 10.87 60.72
CA TYR A 49 15.97 9.79 60.55
C TYR A 49 16.03 8.71 61.63
N GLN A 50 17.22 8.42 62.19
CA GLN A 50 17.35 7.44 63.27
C GLN A 50 16.66 7.94 64.55
N ASP A 51 16.96 9.18 64.96
CA ASP A 51 16.28 9.84 66.07
C ASP A 51 14.76 9.96 65.81
N ALA A 52 14.35 10.18 64.55
CA ALA A 52 12.95 10.24 64.16
C ALA A 52 12.24 8.88 64.25
N LEU A 53 12.89 7.77 63.87
CA LEU A 53 12.35 6.41 64.03
C LEU A 53 12.19 6.05 65.50
N GLU A 54 13.20 6.36 66.31
CA GLU A 54 13.13 6.17 67.76
C GLU A 54 12.01 7.02 68.36
N PHE A 55 11.93 8.30 68.00
CA PHE A 55 10.87 9.21 68.44
C PHE A 55 9.47 8.71 68.04
N ALA A 56 9.30 8.24 66.79
CA ALA A 56 8.04 7.68 66.30
C ALA A 56 7.63 6.43 67.08
N SER A 57 8.59 5.54 67.37
CA SER A 57 8.32 4.33 68.17
C SER A 57 7.90 4.64 69.60
N HIS A 58 8.51 5.65 70.24
CA HIS A 58 8.17 6.07 71.61
C HIS A 58 6.80 6.77 71.67
N HIS A 59 6.46 7.55 70.65
CA HIS A 59 5.23 8.34 70.63
C HIS A 59 4.09 7.72 69.79
N ARG A 60 4.26 6.48 69.30
CA ARG A 60 3.30 5.76 68.42
C ARG A 60 2.88 6.57 67.19
N LEU A 61 3.83 7.30 66.60
CA LEU A 61 3.63 8.02 65.35
C LEU A 61 3.87 7.10 64.15
N ASP A 62 3.38 7.50 62.99
CA ASP A 62 3.54 6.74 61.77
C ASP A 62 5.01 6.73 61.30
N THR A 63 5.60 5.54 61.26
CA THR A 63 6.97 5.31 60.79
C THR A 63 7.12 5.49 59.28
N ASP A 64 6.03 5.40 58.52
CA ASP A 64 6.06 5.53 57.07
C ASP A 64 6.57 6.91 56.65
N GLU A 65 6.23 7.97 57.39
CA GLU A 65 6.70 9.32 57.08
C GLU A 65 8.23 9.45 57.14
N VAL A 66 8.91 8.69 58.03
CA VAL A 66 10.37 8.63 58.04
C VAL A 66 10.90 7.91 56.81
N PHE A 67 10.34 6.75 56.46
CA PHE A 67 10.79 5.97 55.31
C PHE A 67 10.49 6.67 53.98
N LYS A 68 9.36 7.38 53.87
CA LYS A 68 9.02 8.25 52.74
C LYS A 68 10.06 9.37 52.59
N ALA A 69 10.42 10.04 53.69
CA ALA A 69 11.46 11.08 53.66
C ALA A 69 12.83 10.50 53.25
N GLN A 70 13.24 9.38 53.84
CA GLN A 70 14.49 8.69 53.47
C GLN A 70 14.52 8.27 52.01
N TRP A 71 13.41 7.76 51.48
CA TRP A 71 13.28 7.42 50.06
C TRP A 71 13.45 8.67 49.19
N LEU A 72 12.76 9.75 49.52
CA LEU A 72 12.81 11.00 48.75
C LEU A 72 14.20 11.64 48.75
N ASP A 73 14.96 11.53 49.85
CA ASP A 73 16.30 12.10 49.97
C ASP A 73 17.41 11.18 49.43
N SER A 74 17.08 9.92 49.11
CA SER A 74 18.04 8.94 48.59
C SER A 74 18.34 9.08 47.09
N SER A 75 19.34 8.33 46.61
CA SER A 75 19.62 8.16 45.17
C SER A 75 18.58 7.32 44.43
N ARG A 76 17.64 6.67 45.16
CA ARG A 76 16.52 5.88 44.61
C ARG A 76 16.94 4.80 43.61
N GLY A 77 18.09 4.17 43.87
CA GLY A 77 18.57 3.02 43.13
C GLY A 77 18.00 1.71 43.68
N ILE A 78 18.50 0.59 43.15
CA ILE A 78 18.09 -0.76 43.55
C ILE A 78 18.24 -1.02 45.07
N PRO A 79 19.34 -0.60 45.73
CA PRO A 79 19.48 -0.79 47.18
C PRO A 79 18.41 -0.04 47.98
N GLU A 80 18.11 1.20 47.59
CA GLU A 80 17.15 2.06 48.28
C GLU A 80 15.72 1.53 48.18
N ILE A 81 15.35 0.88 47.06
CA ILE A 81 14.04 0.21 46.90
C ILE A 81 13.87 -0.86 47.99
N ASN A 82 14.88 -1.69 48.19
CA ASN A 82 14.82 -2.77 49.18
C ASN A 82 14.94 -2.25 50.62
N LEU A 83 15.65 -1.13 50.85
CA LEU A 83 15.88 -0.59 52.18
C LEU A 83 14.72 0.25 52.71
N TYR A 84 14.03 1.00 51.83
CA TYR A 84 13.01 1.98 52.20
C TYR A 84 11.62 1.61 51.68
N LEU A 85 11.43 1.46 50.37
CA LEU A 85 10.09 1.19 49.80
C LEU A 85 9.46 -0.10 50.32
N SER A 86 10.26 -1.14 50.57
CA SER A 86 9.78 -2.41 51.12
C SER A 86 9.22 -2.32 52.55
N LYS A 87 9.54 -1.25 53.29
CA LYS A 87 9.16 -1.04 54.69
C LYS A 87 7.95 -0.12 54.89
N ILE A 88 7.54 0.60 53.83
CA ILE A 88 6.41 1.54 53.86
C ILE A 88 5.09 0.74 53.78
N LYS A 89 4.13 1.05 54.65
CA LYS A 89 2.80 0.42 54.67
C LYS A 89 1.79 1.11 53.75
N ASP A 90 1.99 2.38 53.45
CA ASP A 90 1.20 3.16 52.49
C ASP A 90 1.40 2.66 51.05
N MET A 91 0.59 1.67 50.67
CA MET A 91 0.67 0.99 49.37
C MET A 91 0.37 1.92 48.20
N VAL A 92 -0.52 2.90 48.40
CA VAL A 92 -0.85 3.89 47.35
C VAL A 92 0.37 4.75 47.06
N PHE A 93 1.08 5.20 48.10
CA PHE A 93 2.34 5.92 47.93
C PHE A 93 3.39 5.06 47.21
N VAL A 94 3.63 3.83 47.69
CA VAL A 94 4.68 2.95 47.11
C VAL A 94 4.40 2.65 45.64
N LEU A 95 3.16 2.31 45.28
CA LEU A 95 2.77 2.05 43.90
C LEU A 95 2.84 3.31 43.03
N SER A 96 2.43 4.46 43.57
CA SER A 96 2.55 5.73 42.86
C SER A 96 4.01 6.08 42.53
N GLU A 97 4.96 5.80 43.43
CA GLU A 97 6.39 5.99 43.17
C GLU A 97 6.90 5.00 42.10
N CYS A 98 6.46 3.74 42.14
CA CYS A 98 6.84 2.75 41.11
C CYS A 98 6.30 3.12 39.71
N VAL A 99 5.14 3.79 39.65
CA VAL A 99 4.45 4.19 38.41
C VAL A 99 4.91 5.56 37.88
N ASN A 100 5.23 6.52 38.74
CA ASN A 100 5.53 7.88 38.28
C ASN A 100 7.03 8.12 38.05
N ARG A 101 7.91 7.30 38.65
CA ARG A 101 9.35 7.52 38.58
C ARG A 101 9.98 6.72 37.44
N VAL A 102 10.90 7.37 36.74
CA VAL A 102 11.80 6.73 35.77
C VAL A 102 13.21 6.72 36.36
N GLY A 103 13.74 5.52 36.60
CA GLY A 103 15.11 5.32 37.06
C GLY A 103 16.15 5.83 36.05
N THR A 104 17.36 6.09 36.53
CA THR A 104 18.48 6.57 35.70
C THR A 104 19.01 5.49 34.76
N THR A 105 18.87 4.22 35.14
CA THR A 105 19.25 3.03 34.35
C THR A 105 18.07 2.12 34.12
N GLU A 106 18.17 1.26 33.10
CA GLU A 106 17.18 0.21 32.81
C GLU A 106 16.93 -0.68 34.03
N ASP A 107 18.00 -1.17 34.67
CA ASP A 107 17.90 -2.08 35.82
C ASP A 107 17.09 -1.47 36.97
N VAL A 108 17.22 -0.16 37.21
CA VAL A 108 16.46 0.54 38.25
C VAL A 108 14.98 0.63 37.86
N VAL A 109 14.68 0.94 36.59
CA VAL A 109 13.28 0.94 36.10
C VAL A 109 12.68 -0.46 36.22
N GLN A 110 13.40 -1.49 35.78
CA GLN A 110 12.95 -2.87 35.85
C GLN A 110 12.75 -3.32 37.30
N ALA A 111 13.64 -2.92 38.23
CA ALA A 111 13.51 -3.20 39.65
C ALA A 111 12.29 -2.51 40.26
N LEU A 112 12.00 -1.25 39.93
CA LEU A 112 10.80 -0.52 40.37
C LEU A 112 9.52 -1.19 39.86
N LEU A 113 9.47 -1.52 38.57
CA LEU A 113 8.32 -2.19 37.97
C LEU A 113 8.09 -3.56 38.60
N SER A 114 9.15 -4.35 38.78
CA SER A 114 9.09 -5.68 39.41
C SER A 114 8.69 -5.60 40.88
N HIS A 115 9.17 -4.58 41.60
CA HIS A 115 8.77 -4.32 42.99
C HIS A 115 7.27 -4.01 43.07
N GLY A 116 6.79 -3.07 42.24
CA GLY A 116 5.37 -2.68 42.18
C GLY A 116 4.45 -3.85 41.83
N LEU A 117 4.83 -4.69 40.85
CA LEU A 117 4.06 -5.87 40.49
C LEU A 117 3.97 -6.85 41.67
N ARG A 118 5.10 -7.19 42.29
CA ARG A 118 5.14 -8.12 43.42
C ARG A 118 4.27 -7.69 44.60
N ILE A 119 4.32 -6.41 44.98
CA ILE A 119 3.51 -5.92 46.12
C ILE A 119 2.02 -5.86 45.79
N SER A 120 1.66 -5.76 44.51
CA SER A 120 0.26 -5.73 44.06
C SER A 120 -0.36 -7.12 43.90
N ASP A 121 0.42 -8.21 43.93
CA ASP A 121 -0.07 -9.59 43.76
C ASP A 121 -1.12 -9.98 44.82
N GLN A 122 -1.01 -9.44 46.05
CA GLN A 122 -1.95 -9.73 47.14
C GLN A 122 -3.36 -9.14 46.94
N TYR A 123 -3.59 -8.37 45.87
CA TYR A 123 -4.87 -7.69 45.58
C TYR A 123 -5.60 -8.30 44.38
N GLU A 124 -5.30 -9.56 44.07
CA GLU A 124 -6.02 -10.37 43.10
C GLU A 124 -7.54 -10.38 43.38
N PHE A 125 -8.35 -10.59 42.34
CA PHE A 125 -9.80 -10.68 42.49
C PHE A 125 -10.19 -11.88 43.36
N SER A 126 -10.93 -11.64 44.45
CA SER A 126 -11.51 -12.72 45.26
C SER A 126 -12.98 -12.97 44.88
N ASP A 127 -13.47 -14.20 45.07
CA ASP A 127 -14.88 -14.54 44.81
C ASP A 127 -15.87 -13.83 45.75
N SER A 128 -15.37 -13.29 46.87
CA SER A 128 -16.13 -12.51 47.84
C SER A 128 -16.09 -11.00 47.62
N ASP A 129 -15.43 -10.52 46.56
CA ASP A 129 -15.27 -9.09 46.26
C ASP A 129 -16.58 -8.48 45.74
N VAL A 130 -17.56 -8.33 46.63
CA VAL A 130 -18.71 -7.41 46.50
C VAL A 130 -18.34 -6.02 47.05
N SER A 131 -17.11 -5.85 47.55
CA SER A 131 -16.69 -4.62 48.23
C SER A 131 -16.17 -3.57 47.25
N ASP A 132 -16.97 -2.51 47.08
CA ASP A 132 -16.65 -1.23 46.42
C ASP A 132 -15.56 -0.42 47.16
N CYS A 133 -14.50 -1.06 47.68
CA CYS A 133 -13.41 -0.30 48.28
C CYS A 133 -12.59 0.35 47.16
N SER A 134 -12.79 1.65 46.96
CA SER A 134 -12.07 2.47 45.97
C SER A 134 -10.54 2.30 46.04
N SER A 135 -10.00 2.01 47.23
CA SER A 135 -8.57 1.77 47.44
C SER A 135 -8.04 0.52 46.73
N PHE A 136 -8.79 -0.58 46.66
CA PHE A 136 -8.36 -1.79 45.95
C PHE A 136 -8.39 -1.60 44.44
N TRP A 137 -9.40 -0.92 43.92
CA TRP A 137 -9.47 -0.56 42.51
C TRP A 137 -8.29 0.33 42.09
N ASN A 138 -7.91 1.31 42.92
CA ASN A 138 -6.72 2.12 42.67
C ASN A 138 -5.44 1.28 42.56
N ILE A 139 -5.28 0.28 43.44
CA ILE A 139 -4.12 -0.62 43.40
C ILE A 139 -4.09 -1.46 42.12
N ARG A 140 -5.25 -1.99 41.71
CA ARG A 140 -5.37 -2.76 40.47
C ARG A 140 -5.11 -1.88 39.23
N MET A 141 -5.52 -0.61 39.26
CA MET A 141 -5.18 0.38 38.23
C MET A 141 -3.67 0.64 38.16
N PHE A 142 -2.99 0.79 39.30
CA PHE A 142 -1.52 0.89 39.31
C PHE A 142 -0.87 -0.37 38.73
N ARG A 143 -1.38 -1.58 39.04
CA ARG A 143 -0.88 -2.82 38.45
C ARG A 143 -0.99 -2.83 36.92
N LEU A 144 -2.12 -2.40 36.36
CA LEU A 144 -2.27 -2.25 34.91
C LEU A 144 -1.25 -1.28 34.31
N GLN A 145 -1.02 -0.14 34.96
CA GLN A 145 0.00 0.82 34.51
C GLN A 145 1.40 0.21 34.54
N LEU A 146 1.73 -0.52 35.61
CA LEU A 146 3.02 -1.19 35.74
C LEU A 146 3.23 -2.22 34.62
N LEU A 147 2.22 -3.01 34.28
CA LEU A 147 2.24 -3.95 33.16
C LEU A 147 2.45 -3.22 31.83
N GLN A 148 1.67 -2.16 31.57
CA GLN A 148 1.80 -1.35 30.35
C GLN A 148 3.22 -0.76 30.22
N PHE A 149 3.79 -0.26 31.32
CA PHE A 149 5.12 0.33 31.33
C PHE A 149 6.24 -0.67 31.21
N ARG A 150 6.04 -1.90 31.71
CA ARG A 150 6.93 -3.03 31.47
C ARG A 150 6.95 -3.40 29.99
N ASP A 151 5.77 -3.59 29.38
CA ASP A 151 5.64 -3.93 27.96
C ASP A 151 6.26 -2.82 27.09
N ARG A 152 6.08 -1.55 27.46
CA ARG A 152 6.71 -0.40 26.79
C ARG A 152 8.22 -0.32 27.01
N LEU A 153 8.74 -0.65 28.20
CA LEU A 153 10.17 -0.68 28.47
C LEU A 153 10.87 -1.70 27.58
N GLU A 154 10.34 -2.93 27.56
CA GLU A 154 10.90 -3.99 26.73
C GLU A 154 10.92 -3.54 25.26
N THR A 155 9.83 -2.95 24.76
CA THR A 155 9.74 -2.42 23.39
C THR A 155 10.73 -1.30 23.11
N PHE A 156 10.87 -0.34 24.02
CA PHE A 156 11.84 0.74 23.90
C PHE A 156 13.28 0.21 23.81
N MET A 157 13.63 -0.74 24.67
CA MET A 157 14.95 -1.40 24.64
C MET A 157 15.20 -2.13 23.33
N GLY A 158 14.19 -2.83 22.80
CA GLY A 158 14.29 -3.51 21.52
C GLY A 158 14.43 -2.56 20.32
N ILE A 159 13.71 -1.43 20.32
CA ILE A 159 13.82 -0.40 19.27
C ILE A 159 15.22 0.24 19.28
N ASN A 160 15.75 0.48 20.47
CA ASN A 160 17.05 1.16 20.68
C ASN A 160 18.23 0.18 20.78
N MET A 161 18.06 -1.08 20.38
CA MET A 161 19.12 -2.09 20.35
C MET A 161 19.88 -2.22 21.67
N GLY A 162 19.15 -2.22 22.80
CA GLY A 162 19.73 -2.35 24.14
C GLY A 162 20.21 -1.03 24.76
N ARG A 163 20.06 0.12 24.10
CA ARG A 163 20.47 1.42 24.66
C ARG A 163 19.34 2.06 25.46
N PHE A 164 19.62 2.37 26.73
CA PHE A 164 18.68 3.05 27.62
C PHE A 164 19.06 4.51 27.85
N LEU A 165 18.12 5.41 27.61
CA LEU A 165 18.21 6.82 27.98
C LEU A 165 16.93 7.22 28.73
N ALA A 166 17.06 7.57 30.01
CA ALA A 166 15.92 7.82 30.89
C ALA A 166 14.97 8.90 30.36
N GLN A 167 15.51 9.98 29.77
CA GLN A 167 14.71 11.06 29.20
C GLN A 167 13.90 10.63 27.97
N GLU A 168 14.50 9.83 27.08
CA GLU A 168 13.82 9.33 25.88
C GLU A 168 12.77 8.29 26.25
N TYR A 169 13.09 7.38 27.17
CA TYR A 169 12.12 6.42 27.68
C TYR A 169 10.95 7.11 28.38
N CYS A 170 11.21 8.15 29.18
CA CYS A 170 10.14 8.92 29.82
C CYS A 170 9.16 9.49 28.79
N LYS A 171 9.66 10.04 27.67
CA LYS A 171 8.82 10.54 26.57
C LYS A 171 8.06 9.40 25.88
N PHE A 172 8.74 8.31 25.54
CA PHE A 172 8.13 7.15 24.90
C PHE A 172 7.03 6.50 25.77
N ARG A 173 7.28 6.42 27.08
CA ARG A 173 6.37 5.86 28.08
C ARG A 173 5.05 6.63 28.16
N SER A 174 5.06 7.94 28.00
CA SER A 174 3.85 8.79 28.03
C SER A 174 3.19 9.00 26.66
N MET A 175 3.91 8.76 25.56
CA MET A 175 3.41 8.99 24.20
C MET A 175 2.43 7.89 23.76
N PRO A 176 1.33 8.20 23.07
CA PRO A 176 0.49 7.18 22.44
C PRO A 176 1.30 6.31 21.46
N LEU A 177 1.09 5.00 21.47
CA LEU A 177 1.85 4.06 20.62
C LEU A 177 1.65 4.33 19.13
N THR A 178 0.48 4.84 18.74
CA THR A 178 0.18 5.25 17.35
C THR A 178 1.04 6.44 16.92
N GLU A 179 1.22 7.44 17.78
CA GLU A 179 2.10 8.59 17.49
C GLU A 179 3.57 8.16 17.45
N ALA A 180 3.99 7.27 18.35
CA ALA A 180 5.33 6.69 18.30
C ALA A 180 5.55 5.90 16.99
N ALA A 181 4.54 5.18 16.51
CA ALA A 181 4.59 4.46 15.24
C ALA A 181 4.74 5.42 14.04
N VAL A 182 3.98 6.52 14.02
CA VAL A 182 4.08 7.56 13.00
C VAL A 182 5.49 8.17 12.99
N ALA A 183 6.03 8.55 14.14
CA ALA A 183 7.39 9.11 14.21
C ALA A 183 8.48 8.12 13.73
N LEU A 184 8.30 6.82 13.98
CA LEU A 184 9.19 5.77 13.46
C LEU A 184 9.04 5.59 11.94
N ALA A 185 7.82 5.69 11.41
CA ALA A 185 7.53 5.65 9.98
C ALA A 185 8.15 6.85 9.24
N GLU A 186 7.93 8.06 9.73
CA GLU A 186 8.50 9.31 9.18
C GLU A 186 10.03 9.28 9.15
N SER A 187 10.65 8.75 10.20
CA SER A 187 12.11 8.57 10.26
C SER A 187 12.64 7.35 9.50
N SER A 188 11.78 6.64 8.77
CA SER A 188 12.13 5.46 7.96
C SER A 188 12.80 4.32 8.76
N LYS A 189 12.55 4.24 10.07
CA LYS A 189 13.09 3.18 10.94
C LYS A 189 12.24 1.91 10.86
N ILE A 190 12.22 1.29 9.68
CA ILE A 190 11.34 0.16 9.35
C ILE A 190 11.48 -1.02 10.33
N GLY A 191 12.71 -1.33 10.77
CA GLY A 191 12.96 -2.41 11.74
C GLY A 191 12.33 -2.13 13.12
N ALA A 192 12.42 -0.89 13.59
CA ALA A 192 11.79 -0.47 14.84
C ALA A 192 10.26 -0.48 14.74
N LEU A 193 9.73 -0.03 13.59
CA LEU A 193 8.30 -0.06 13.32
C LEU A 193 7.75 -1.51 13.29
N ASN A 194 8.47 -2.43 12.66
CA ASN A 194 8.13 -3.86 12.66
C ASN A 194 8.08 -4.44 14.07
N LEU A 195 9.06 -4.09 14.91
CA LEU A 195 9.09 -4.55 16.30
C LEU A 195 7.89 -4.00 17.09
N LEU A 196 7.53 -2.74 16.86
CA LEU A 196 6.36 -2.12 17.47
C LEU A 196 5.07 -2.85 17.06
N PHE A 197 4.88 -3.15 15.77
CA PHE A 197 3.71 -3.89 15.27
C PHE A 197 3.60 -5.29 15.87
N LYS A 198 4.74 -5.97 16.05
CA LYS A 198 4.78 -7.31 16.64
C LYS A 198 4.44 -7.33 18.13
N ARG A 199 4.88 -6.30 18.88
CA ARG A 199 4.73 -6.24 20.34
C ARG A 199 3.45 -5.55 20.80
N HIS A 200 2.94 -4.60 20.02
CA HIS A 200 1.74 -3.81 20.32
C HIS A 200 0.69 -3.88 19.21
N PRO A 201 0.26 -5.09 18.81
CA PRO A 201 -0.61 -5.28 17.64
C PRO A 201 -1.99 -4.63 17.77
N TYR A 202 -2.65 -4.72 18.92
CA TYR A 202 -4.01 -4.21 19.14
C TYR A 202 -4.03 -2.68 19.29
N SER A 203 -2.97 -2.09 19.86
CA SER A 203 -2.86 -0.62 19.94
C SER A 203 -2.65 0.03 18.57
N VAL A 204 -1.96 -0.67 17.65
CA VAL A 204 -1.50 -0.11 16.38
C VAL A 204 -2.41 -0.46 15.20
N SER A 205 -3.03 -1.64 15.20
CA SER A 205 -3.84 -2.11 14.07
C SER A 205 -4.96 -1.16 13.62
N PRO A 206 -5.68 -0.42 14.50
CA PRO A 206 -6.76 0.46 14.06
C PRO A 206 -6.30 1.61 13.16
N ARG A 207 -5.01 1.99 13.25
CA ARG A 207 -4.41 3.09 12.46
C ARG A 207 -3.27 2.62 11.56
N ILE A 208 -3.22 1.32 11.24
CA ILE A 208 -2.10 0.74 10.48
C ILE A 208 -1.90 1.42 9.12
N LEU A 209 -3.00 1.76 8.43
CA LEU A 209 -2.95 2.42 7.13
C LEU A 209 -2.41 3.85 7.22
N ASP A 210 -2.84 4.61 8.23
CA ASP A 210 -2.32 5.97 8.48
C ASP A 210 -0.82 5.95 8.75
N ILE A 211 -0.36 5.01 9.60
CA ILE A 211 1.04 4.88 9.97
C ILE A 211 1.91 4.52 8.76
N LEU A 212 1.44 3.60 7.92
CA LEU A 212 2.17 3.21 6.71
C LEU A 212 2.19 4.33 5.66
N SER A 213 1.14 5.16 5.60
CA SER A 213 1.14 6.37 4.77
C SER A 213 2.19 7.41 5.20
N SER A 214 2.60 7.42 6.47
CA SER A 214 3.64 8.32 6.98
C SER A 214 5.07 7.91 6.62
N ILE A 215 5.28 6.72 6.04
CA ILE A 215 6.60 6.33 5.51
C ILE A 215 6.91 7.21 4.30
N PRO A 216 8.06 7.93 4.21
CA PRO A 216 8.35 8.80 3.09
C PRO A 216 8.29 8.08 1.72
N GLU A 217 7.82 8.78 0.69
CA GLU A 217 7.63 8.24 -0.67
C GLU A 217 8.95 7.78 -1.32
N THR A 218 10.07 8.29 -0.80
CA THR A 218 11.43 7.99 -1.25
C THR A 218 12.01 6.69 -0.70
N VAL A 219 11.34 6.06 0.25
CA VAL A 219 11.78 4.77 0.78
C VAL A 219 11.40 3.66 -0.21
N PRO A 220 12.36 2.81 -0.64
CA PRO A 220 12.05 1.67 -1.51
C PRO A 220 11.06 0.71 -0.84
N VAL A 221 10.01 0.33 -1.58
CA VAL A 221 8.91 -0.47 -1.03
C VAL A 221 9.35 -1.86 -0.58
N GLU A 222 10.36 -2.41 -1.23
CA GLU A 222 10.96 -3.70 -0.90
C GLU A 222 11.52 -3.71 0.51
N SER A 223 11.99 -2.57 1.02
CA SER A 223 12.58 -2.47 2.37
C SER A 223 11.55 -2.63 3.50
N TYR A 224 10.27 -2.34 3.23
CA TYR A 224 9.18 -2.42 4.19
C TYR A 224 8.02 -3.31 3.75
N CYS A 225 8.21 -4.11 2.69
CA CYS A 225 7.17 -4.99 2.14
C CYS A 225 6.55 -5.95 3.17
N GLN A 226 7.31 -6.35 4.18
CA GLN A 226 6.87 -7.18 5.31
C GLN A 226 5.85 -6.51 6.23
N LEU A 227 5.74 -5.19 6.19
CA LEU A 227 4.77 -4.41 6.99
C LEU A 227 3.46 -4.19 6.26
N LEU A 228 3.45 -4.40 4.94
CA LEU A 228 2.31 -4.08 4.10
C LEU A 228 1.14 -5.03 4.39
N PRO A 229 -0.07 -4.50 4.62
CA PRO A 229 -1.21 -5.30 5.04
C PRO A 229 -1.74 -6.15 3.87
N GLY A 230 -2.10 -7.39 4.17
CA GLY A 230 -2.87 -8.25 3.26
C GLY A 230 -4.35 -8.31 3.62
N MET A 231 -5.08 -9.16 2.91
CA MET A 231 -6.53 -9.35 3.10
C MET A 231 -6.93 -9.85 4.48
N SER A 232 -6.01 -10.53 5.17
CA SER A 232 -6.26 -11.09 6.50
C SER A 232 -5.19 -10.63 7.48
N PRO A 233 -5.55 -10.50 8.77
CA PRO A 233 -4.59 -10.17 9.80
C PRO A 233 -3.53 -11.28 9.95
N PRO A 234 -2.38 -10.98 10.58
CA PRO A 234 -1.35 -11.99 10.84
C PRO A 234 -1.92 -13.21 11.57
N ARG A 235 -1.61 -14.42 11.07
CA ARG A 235 -2.15 -15.68 11.61
C ARG A 235 -1.73 -15.96 13.06
N THR A 236 -0.57 -15.44 13.47
CA THR A 236 -0.02 -15.62 14.80
C THR A 236 0.32 -14.28 15.38
N ILE A 237 -0.35 -13.94 16.48
CA ILE A 237 -0.10 -12.74 17.26
C ILE A 237 0.55 -13.21 18.57
N ALA A 238 1.83 -12.91 18.72
CA ALA A 238 2.58 -13.28 19.91
C ALA A 238 2.31 -12.25 21.01
N LEU A 239 1.41 -12.58 21.94
CA LEU A 239 1.19 -11.82 23.16
C LEU A 239 1.77 -12.58 24.36
N ARG A 240 2.12 -11.83 25.41
CA ARG A 240 2.39 -12.43 26.72
C ARG A 240 1.12 -13.01 27.32
N ASP A 241 1.30 -13.93 28.26
CA ASP A 241 0.19 -14.43 29.07
C ASP A 241 -0.53 -13.28 29.79
N ALA A 242 -1.85 -13.39 29.83
CA ALA A 242 -2.70 -12.42 30.50
C ALA A 242 -2.45 -12.46 32.02
N ASP A 243 -2.29 -11.28 32.60
CA ASP A 243 -2.25 -11.14 34.05
C ASP A 243 -3.69 -11.21 34.60
N TRP A 244 -3.87 -11.65 35.85
CA TRP A 244 -5.19 -11.76 36.48
C TRP A 244 -5.97 -10.44 36.49
N VAL A 245 -5.26 -9.29 36.45
CA VAL A 245 -5.89 -7.97 36.40
C VAL A 245 -6.50 -7.66 35.03
N GLU A 246 -6.07 -8.34 33.97
CA GLU A 246 -6.45 -8.11 32.58
C GLU A 246 -7.70 -8.91 32.19
N CYS A 247 -8.80 -8.69 32.91
CA CYS A 247 -10.04 -9.45 32.76
C CYS A 247 -11.28 -8.56 32.57
N GLU A 248 -12.42 -9.19 32.26
CA GLU A 248 -13.70 -8.50 32.04
C GLU A 248 -14.18 -7.69 33.24
N LYS A 249 -13.92 -8.14 34.48
CA LYS A 249 -14.24 -7.40 35.72
C LYS A 249 -13.53 -6.05 35.78
N MET A 250 -12.31 -5.99 35.25
CA MET A 250 -11.55 -4.75 35.19
C MET A 250 -12.10 -3.82 34.11
N LEU A 251 -12.46 -4.36 32.94
CA LEU A 251 -13.08 -3.58 31.87
C LEU A 251 -14.41 -2.96 32.30
N SER A 252 -15.28 -3.72 32.97
CA SER A 252 -16.55 -3.20 33.46
C SER A 252 -16.35 -2.07 34.46
N PHE A 253 -15.34 -2.17 35.33
CA PHE A 253 -14.96 -1.06 36.22
C PHE A 253 -14.49 0.17 35.42
N LEU A 254 -13.61 0.00 34.43
CA LEU A 254 -13.13 1.10 33.58
C LEU A 254 -14.27 1.82 32.85
N ASP A 255 -15.29 1.09 32.42
CA ASP A 255 -16.48 1.65 31.76
C ASP A 255 -17.38 2.47 32.70
N THR A 256 -17.35 2.18 34.01
CA THR A 256 -18.11 2.94 35.01
C THR A 256 -17.45 4.27 35.41
N LEU A 257 -16.17 4.50 35.06
CA LEU A 257 -15.46 5.72 35.41
C LEU A 257 -16.00 6.92 34.59
N PRO A 258 -16.39 8.03 35.26
CA PRO A 258 -16.97 9.19 34.58
C PRO A 258 -15.88 10.03 33.90
N SER A 259 -15.44 9.67 32.69
CA SER A 259 -14.74 10.57 31.75
C SER A 259 -14.40 9.89 30.42
N LYS A 260 -15.35 9.91 29.48
CA LYS A 260 -15.09 9.65 28.04
C LYS A 260 -14.35 10.80 27.33
N SER A 261 -13.81 11.78 28.06
CA SER A 261 -13.34 13.06 27.50
C SER A 261 -11.83 13.20 27.26
N GLU A 262 -10.98 12.23 27.66
CA GLU A 262 -9.55 12.24 27.29
C GLU A 262 -9.05 10.82 26.96
N LYS A 263 -9.52 10.29 25.83
CA LYS A 263 -9.19 8.93 25.33
C LYS A 263 -7.73 8.74 24.87
N SER A 264 -6.83 9.70 25.12
CA SER A 264 -5.41 9.60 24.73
C SER A 264 -4.50 9.01 25.81
N ASN A 265 -4.96 8.91 27.07
CA ASN A 265 -4.15 8.45 28.20
C ASN A 265 -4.76 7.26 28.98
N GLN A 266 -5.79 6.59 28.44
CA GLN A 266 -6.37 5.43 29.11
C GLN A 266 -5.38 4.25 29.15
N ILE A 267 -5.28 3.66 30.33
CA ILE A 267 -4.35 2.59 30.67
C ILE A 267 -4.91 1.30 30.08
N PHE A 268 -4.57 1.04 28.82
CA PHE A 268 -4.89 -0.23 28.18
C PHE A 268 -3.62 -0.98 27.84
N THR A 269 -3.56 -2.22 28.31
CA THR A 269 -2.59 -3.21 27.88
C THR A 269 -3.13 -3.94 26.65
N GLU A 270 -2.24 -4.61 25.90
CA GLU A 270 -2.62 -5.37 24.70
C GLU A 270 -3.65 -6.48 25.00
N ASN A 271 -3.52 -7.14 26.15
CA ASN A 271 -4.48 -8.17 26.58
C ASN A 271 -5.86 -7.60 26.91
N LEU A 272 -5.94 -6.39 27.50
CA LEU A 272 -7.23 -5.73 27.72
C LEU A 272 -7.87 -5.27 26.40
N LEU A 273 -7.09 -4.72 25.46
CA LEU A 273 -7.59 -4.34 24.13
C LEU A 273 -8.11 -5.56 23.35
N LYS A 274 -7.42 -6.69 23.47
CA LYS A 274 -7.86 -7.96 22.89
C LYS A 274 -9.27 -8.36 23.35
N ILE A 275 -9.60 -8.14 24.62
CA ILE A 275 -10.94 -8.45 25.16
C ILE A 275 -11.94 -7.35 24.78
N CYS A 276 -11.54 -6.08 24.90
CA CYS A 276 -12.43 -4.92 24.71
C CYS A 276 -12.88 -4.73 23.26
N THR A 277 -11.92 -4.64 22.33
CA THR A 277 -12.20 -4.33 20.92
C THR A 277 -11.94 -5.50 19.99
N GLY A 278 -11.16 -6.50 20.45
CA GLY A 278 -10.64 -7.52 19.57
C GLY A 278 -9.65 -6.95 18.56
N TYR A 279 -9.30 -7.77 17.56
CA TYR A 279 -8.33 -7.40 16.54
C TYR A 279 -9.02 -6.66 15.39
N VAL A 280 -8.80 -5.35 15.31
CA VAL A 280 -9.35 -4.51 14.23
C VAL A 280 -8.44 -4.61 13.01
N TRP A 281 -9.01 -4.94 11.85
CA TRP A 281 -8.28 -5.01 10.57
C TRP A 281 -9.05 -4.27 9.47
N PRO A 282 -8.36 -3.57 8.55
CA PRO A 282 -9.02 -2.88 7.45
C PRO A 282 -9.79 -3.84 6.53
N SER A 283 -10.92 -3.37 6.00
CA SER A 283 -11.72 -4.09 5.02
C SER A 283 -11.04 -4.15 3.64
N ALA A 284 -11.49 -5.06 2.77
CA ALA A 284 -10.95 -5.23 1.42
C ALA A 284 -11.03 -3.92 0.59
N SER A 285 -12.13 -3.18 0.71
CA SER A 285 -12.33 -1.90 0.01
C SER A 285 -11.41 -0.80 0.54
N GLU A 286 -11.20 -0.73 1.86
CA GLU A 286 -10.27 0.20 2.49
C GLU A 286 -8.82 -0.11 2.06
N LEU A 287 -8.42 -1.38 2.06
CA LEU A 287 -7.11 -1.82 1.59
C LEU A 287 -6.90 -1.45 0.12
N SER A 288 -7.82 -1.83 -0.77
CA SER A 288 -7.74 -1.54 -2.20
C SER A 288 -7.64 -0.03 -2.46
N SER A 289 -8.47 0.76 -1.78
CA SER A 289 -8.44 2.22 -1.88
C SER A 289 -7.13 2.80 -1.36
N TRP A 290 -6.62 2.29 -0.24
CA TRP A 290 -5.36 2.74 0.34
C TRP A 290 -4.16 2.47 -0.58
N TYR A 291 -4.02 1.25 -1.12
CA TYR A 291 -2.94 0.93 -2.06
C TYR A 291 -2.99 1.81 -3.31
N LYS A 292 -4.18 2.05 -3.87
CA LYS A 292 -4.37 2.94 -5.03
C LYS A 292 -3.98 4.38 -4.69
N ASN A 293 -4.49 4.92 -3.59
CA ASN A 293 -4.20 6.30 -3.19
C ASN A 293 -2.71 6.47 -2.85
N ARG A 294 -2.12 5.53 -2.10
CA ARG A 294 -0.71 5.59 -1.74
C ARG A 294 0.20 5.51 -2.96
N ALA A 295 -0.11 4.66 -3.94
CA ALA A 295 0.63 4.64 -5.21
C ALA A 295 0.51 5.97 -5.98
N LYS A 296 -0.67 6.60 -5.97
CA LYS A 296 -0.85 7.94 -6.58
C LYS A 296 -0.05 9.00 -5.83
N ASP A 297 -0.01 8.96 -4.50
CA ASP A 297 0.76 9.91 -3.68
C ASP A 297 2.26 9.78 -3.95
N ILE A 298 2.79 8.55 -4.03
CA ILE A 298 4.21 8.30 -4.33
C ILE A 298 4.59 8.89 -5.69
N ASP A 299 3.76 8.68 -6.72
CA ASP A 299 3.98 9.23 -8.06
C ASP A 299 3.88 10.77 -8.07
N ASN A 300 2.82 11.32 -7.48
CA ASN A 300 2.58 12.77 -7.49
C ASN A 300 3.64 13.57 -6.70
N LEU A 301 4.11 13.02 -5.57
CA LEU A 301 5.03 13.73 -4.67
C LEU A 301 6.50 13.49 -5.03
N SER A 302 6.85 12.31 -5.55
CA SER A 302 8.25 11.93 -5.78
C SER A 302 8.57 11.43 -7.18
N GLY A 303 7.57 11.18 -8.03
CA GLY A 303 7.75 10.66 -9.40
C GLY A 303 8.27 9.22 -9.47
N GLN A 304 8.21 8.47 -8.37
CA GLN A 304 8.80 7.12 -8.30
C GLN A 304 7.82 6.04 -8.74
N LEU A 305 7.61 5.95 -10.05
CA LEU A 305 6.68 4.99 -10.64
C LEU A 305 7.07 3.53 -10.37
N ASP A 306 8.36 3.21 -10.24
CA ASP A 306 8.81 1.87 -9.85
C ASP A 306 8.36 1.52 -8.42
N ASN A 307 8.43 2.46 -7.48
CA ASN A 307 7.89 2.25 -6.12
C ASN A 307 6.37 2.06 -6.17
N CYS A 308 5.65 2.83 -6.99
CA CYS A 308 4.21 2.64 -7.19
C CYS A 308 3.88 1.23 -7.69
N PHE A 309 4.63 0.76 -8.70
CA PHE A 309 4.48 -0.59 -9.24
C PHE A 309 4.75 -1.65 -8.17
N SER A 310 5.88 -1.58 -7.47
CA SER A 310 6.23 -2.52 -6.39
C SER A 310 5.19 -2.54 -5.27
N LEU A 311 4.66 -1.37 -4.88
CA LEU A 311 3.61 -1.28 -3.84
C LEU A 311 2.35 -2.03 -4.22
N VAL A 312 1.85 -1.81 -5.44
CA VAL A 312 0.62 -2.44 -5.92
C VAL A 312 0.85 -3.93 -6.18
N GLU A 313 2.02 -4.31 -6.71
CA GLU A 313 2.39 -5.72 -6.92
C GLU A 313 2.40 -6.50 -5.60
N ILE A 314 2.97 -5.92 -4.54
CA ILE A 314 2.95 -6.53 -3.20
C ILE A 314 1.52 -6.63 -2.66
N GLY A 315 0.68 -5.62 -2.88
CA GLY A 315 -0.75 -5.67 -2.55
C GLY A 315 -1.48 -6.85 -3.22
N CYS A 316 -1.25 -7.05 -4.52
CA CYS A 316 -1.78 -8.20 -5.26
C CYS A 316 -1.26 -9.54 -4.67
N ARG A 317 0.05 -9.63 -4.40
CA ARG A 317 0.67 -10.83 -3.82
C ARG A 317 0.13 -11.15 -2.42
N ASN A 318 -0.29 -10.14 -1.67
CA ASN A 318 -0.92 -10.26 -0.36
C ASN A 318 -2.43 -10.57 -0.43
N GLY A 319 -2.96 -10.82 -1.63
CA GLY A 319 -4.30 -11.35 -1.87
C GLY A 319 -5.38 -10.32 -2.27
N ILE A 320 -5.00 -9.07 -2.52
CA ILE A 320 -5.96 -8.01 -2.91
C ILE A 320 -6.11 -8.01 -4.43
N LEU A 321 -7.07 -8.78 -4.94
CA LEU A 321 -7.25 -9.02 -6.38
C LEU A 321 -7.78 -7.80 -7.12
N GLU A 322 -8.49 -6.90 -6.44
CA GLU A 322 -9.08 -5.67 -7.01
C GLU A 322 -8.01 -4.67 -7.50
N LEU A 323 -6.74 -4.91 -7.15
CA LEU A 323 -5.60 -4.12 -7.59
C LEU A 323 -5.02 -4.60 -8.93
N GLN A 324 -5.37 -5.79 -9.41
CA GLN A 324 -4.74 -6.40 -10.59
C GLN A 324 -4.85 -5.51 -11.84
N GLN A 325 -6.04 -4.95 -12.09
CA GLN A 325 -6.25 -4.04 -13.22
C GLN A 325 -5.40 -2.77 -13.12
N PHE A 326 -5.24 -2.26 -11.90
CA PHE A 326 -4.47 -1.05 -11.63
C PHE A 326 -2.96 -1.32 -11.77
N LEU A 327 -2.49 -2.51 -11.35
CA LEU A 327 -1.12 -2.96 -11.54
C LEU A 327 -0.76 -3.05 -13.04
N GLU A 328 -1.66 -3.61 -13.84
CA GLU A 328 -1.50 -3.68 -15.28
C GLU A 328 -1.42 -2.26 -15.88
N ASP A 329 -2.27 -1.34 -15.44
CA ASP A 329 -2.25 0.06 -15.90
C ASP A 329 -0.95 0.78 -15.58
N ILE A 330 -0.41 0.58 -14.37
CA ILE A 330 0.90 1.09 -13.99
C ILE A 330 1.99 0.45 -14.87
N SER A 331 1.91 -0.85 -15.15
CA SER A 331 2.88 -1.55 -15.99
C SER A 331 2.95 -0.97 -17.40
N TYR A 332 1.79 -0.63 -17.98
CA TYR A 332 1.71 0.01 -19.29
C TYR A 332 2.30 1.42 -19.27
N LEU A 333 1.99 2.23 -18.26
CA LEU A 333 2.58 3.57 -18.11
C LEU A 333 4.10 3.50 -17.96
N ARG A 334 4.59 2.58 -17.12
CA ARG A 334 6.01 2.33 -16.89
C ARG A 334 6.74 1.95 -18.18
N GLN A 335 6.14 1.08 -18.98
CA GLN A 335 6.68 0.69 -20.29
C GLN A 335 6.70 1.83 -21.31
N ILE A 336 5.84 2.85 -21.17
CA ILE A 336 5.84 4.03 -22.06
C ILE A 336 6.94 4.99 -21.62
N ILE A 337 6.99 5.32 -20.32
CA ILE A 337 7.96 6.28 -19.76
C ILE A 337 9.39 5.79 -19.93
N TYR A 338 9.67 4.51 -19.66
CA TYR A 338 11.02 3.95 -19.77
C TYR A 338 11.32 3.34 -21.14
N SER A 339 10.48 3.57 -22.15
CA SER A 339 10.81 3.08 -23.49
C SER A 339 11.76 3.99 -24.24
N ASP A 340 12.85 3.40 -24.73
CA ASP A 340 13.73 4.02 -25.70
C ASP A 340 12.95 4.25 -27.00
N GLY A 341 12.73 5.52 -27.37
CA GLY A 341 12.05 5.85 -28.63
C GLY A 341 11.28 7.17 -28.65
N PHE A 342 11.18 7.89 -27.53
CA PHE A 342 10.72 9.28 -27.55
C PHE A 342 11.93 10.21 -27.68
N ASP A 343 11.97 11.01 -28.75
CA ASP A 343 12.98 12.07 -28.93
C ASP A 343 12.75 13.24 -27.92
N GLU A 344 11.59 13.28 -27.24
CA GLU A 344 11.24 14.22 -26.17
C GLU A 344 11.03 13.49 -24.83
N VAL A 345 11.35 14.15 -23.71
CA VAL A 345 11.12 13.62 -22.35
C VAL A 345 9.61 13.47 -22.13
N PHE A 346 9.09 12.25 -22.26
CA PHE A 346 7.69 11.95 -21.99
C PHE A 346 7.46 11.91 -20.48
N SER A 347 6.80 12.94 -19.95
CA SER A 347 6.35 12.99 -18.55
C SER A 347 4.83 12.88 -18.49
N MET A 348 4.31 11.90 -17.75
CA MET A 348 2.89 11.72 -17.49
C MET A 348 2.70 11.13 -16.10
N SER A 349 1.81 11.71 -15.29
CA SER A 349 1.52 11.17 -13.95
C SER A 349 0.52 10.03 -14.02
N LEU A 350 0.57 9.14 -13.03
CA LEU A 350 -0.33 8.02 -12.88
C LEU A 350 -1.79 8.45 -12.77
N VAL A 351 -2.06 9.57 -12.11
CA VAL A 351 -3.42 10.13 -12.01
C VAL A 351 -3.94 10.55 -13.38
N THR A 352 -3.11 11.23 -14.18
CA THR A 352 -3.51 11.63 -15.54
C THR A 352 -3.70 10.42 -16.44
N TRP A 353 -2.84 9.41 -16.32
CA TRP A 353 -2.94 8.16 -17.07
C TRP A 353 -4.23 7.39 -16.77
N GLU A 354 -4.61 7.27 -15.49
CA GLU A 354 -5.82 6.56 -15.06
C GLU A 354 -7.09 7.21 -15.62
N GLN A 355 -7.12 8.55 -15.74
CA GLN A 355 -8.26 9.32 -16.25
C GLN A 355 -8.45 9.20 -17.77
N LEU A 356 -7.43 8.74 -18.51
CA LEU A 356 -7.55 8.55 -19.97
C LEU A 356 -8.49 7.40 -20.31
N SER A 357 -9.24 7.57 -21.40
CA SER A 357 -9.98 6.45 -21.99
C SER A 357 -9.02 5.37 -22.48
N ASP A 358 -9.46 4.12 -22.54
CA ASP A 358 -8.61 3.03 -23.04
C ASP A 358 -8.13 3.28 -24.48
N TYR A 359 -8.94 3.96 -25.31
CA TYR A 359 -8.52 4.41 -26.63
C TYR A 359 -7.41 5.48 -26.58
N ASP A 360 -7.51 6.45 -25.66
CA ASP A 360 -6.46 7.47 -25.50
C ASP A 360 -5.16 6.87 -24.94
N LYS A 361 -5.24 5.90 -24.03
CA LYS A 361 -4.07 5.11 -23.57
C LYS A 361 -3.42 4.37 -24.74
N PHE A 362 -4.23 3.73 -25.60
CA PHE A 362 -3.75 3.08 -26.81
C PHE A 362 -3.04 4.07 -27.75
N LYS A 363 -3.60 5.27 -27.97
CA LYS A 363 -2.94 6.33 -28.76
C LYS A 363 -1.62 6.78 -28.15
N MET A 364 -1.57 6.93 -26.82
CA MET A 364 -0.34 7.34 -26.14
C MET A 364 0.78 6.31 -26.31
N MET A 365 0.47 5.01 -26.32
CA MET A 365 1.44 3.97 -26.64
C MET A 365 2.06 4.14 -28.03
N LEU A 366 1.32 4.69 -29.00
CA LEU A 366 1.75 4.87 -30.39
C LEU A 366 2.18 6.29 -30.75
N LYS A 367 2.23 7.21 -29.77
CA LYS A 367 2.65 8.59 -29.98
C LYS A 367 4.13 8.64 -30.40
N GLY A 368 4.45 9.50 -31.37
CA GLY A 368 5.82 9.76 -31.83
C GLY A 368 6.49 8.63 -32.62
N VAL A 369 5.74 7.59 -33.00
CA VAL A 369 6.31 6.41 -33.67
C VAL A 369 6.60 6.68 -35.15
N LYS A 370 7.75 6.16 -35.59
CA LYS A 370 8.26 6.17 -36.97
C LYS A 370 7.90 4.86 -37.69
N GLU A 371 7.94 4.88 -39.02
CA GLU A 371 7.53 3.77 -39.90
C GLU A 371 8.26 2.45 -39.61
N ASP A 372 9.54 2.52 -39.27
CA ASP A 372 10.40 1.37 -39.01
C ASP A 372 10.10 0.65 -37.69
N ILE A 373 9.52 1.35 -36.70
CA ILE A 373 9.29 0.83 -35.34
C ILE A 373 7.80 0.53 -35.07
N ILE A 374 6.87 1.06 -35.89
CA ILE A 374 5.43 0.98 -35.63
C ILE A 374 4.91 -0.44 -35.45
N VAL A 375 5.30 -1.35 -36.34
CA VAL A 375 4.86 -2.75 -36.32
C VAL A 375 5.34 -3.43 -35.05
N LYS A 376 6.61 -3.23 -34.68
CA LYS A 376 7.20 -3.81 -33.47
C LYS A 376 6.48 -3.29 -32.22
N LYS A 377 6.24 -1.98 -32.13
CA LYS A 377 5.55 -1.36 -30.97
C LYS A 377 4.10 -1.80 -30.86
N LEU A 378 3.41 -1.98 -31.99
CA LEU A 378 2.06 -2.55 -32.04
C LEU A 378 2.04 -3.98 -31.49
N GLN A 379 2.91 -4.85 -31.99
CA GLN A 379 3.02 -6.25 -31.56
C GLN A 379 3.36 -6.39 -30.08
N GLU A 380 4.37 -5.65 -29.60
CA GLU A 380 4.91 -5.83 -28.26
C GLU A 380 4.07 -5.14 -27.17
N LYS A 381 3.35 -4.06 -27.50
CA LYS A 381 2.70 -3.20 -26.49
C LYS A 381 1.21 -2.95 -26.74
N ALA A 382 0.87 -2.30 -27.84
CA ALA A 382 -0.46 -1.73 -28.03
C ALA A 382 -1.55 -2.80 -28.32
N ILE A 383 -1.20 -3.85 -29.08
CA ILE A 383 -2.12 -4.96 -29.37
C ILE A 383 -2.40 -5.80 -28.12
N PRO A 384 -1.39 -6.24 -27.33
CA PRO A 384 -1.63 -6.89 -26.04
C PRO A 384 -2.55 -6.07 -25.12
N PHE A 385 -2.31 -4.76 -25.01
CA PHE A 385 -3.16 -3.84 -24.24
C PHE A 385 -4.62 -3.87 -24.73
N MET A 386 -4.84 -3.67 -26.04
CA MET A 386 -6.17 -3.67 -26.65
C MET A 386 -6.92 -4.99 -26.36
N ARG A 387 -6.25 -6.13 -26.55
CA ARG A 387 -6.88 -7.45 -26.30
C ARG A 387 -7.26 -7.65 -24.85
N ASN A 388 -6.40 -7.22 -23.93
CA ASN A 388 -6.67 -7.36 -22.51
C ASN A 388 -7.92 -6.57 -22.10
N ARG A 389 -8.05 -5.33 -22.61
CA ARG A 389 -9.23 -4.49 -22.41
C ARG A 389 -10.50 -5.07 -23.03
N CYS A 390 -10.42 -5.59 -24.26
CA CYS A 390 -11.57 -6.24 -24.89
C CYS A 390 -12.05 -7.49 -24.13
N LYS A 391 -11.14 -8.26 -23.51
CA LYS A 391 -11.51 -9.42 -22.67
C LYS A 391 -12.27 -9.00 -21.41
N LEU A 392 -11.86 -7.91 -20.77
CA LEU A 392 -12.53 -7.38 -19.58
C LEU A 392 -13.95 -6.87 -19.91
N GLU A 393 -14.11 -6.14 -21.03
CA GLU A 393 -15.43 -5.71 -21.49
C GLU A 393 -16.37 -6.89 -21.81
N ALA A 394 -15.83 -8.02 -22.28
CA ALA A 394 -16.61 -9.22 -22.58
C ALA A 394 -17.06 -10.00 -21.33
N PHE A 395 -16.37 -9.85 -20.19
CA PHE A 395 -16.76 -10.49 -18.93
C PHE A 395 -17.85 -9.70 -18.18
N ASP A 396 -17.90 -8.37 -18.33
CA ASP A 396 -18.86 -7.50 -17.63
C ASP A 396 -20.27 -7.46 -18.27
N PHE A 397 -20.42 -7.95 -19.51
CA PHE A 397 -21.71 -8.02 -20.21
C PHE A 397 -22.03 -9.44 -20.68
N ALA A 398 -22.86 -10.15 -19.91
CA ALA A 398 -23.55 -11.38 -20.33
C ALA A 398 -24.66 -11.12 -21.38
N ASP A 399 -24.48 -10.11 -22.23
CA ASP A 399 -25.41 -9.77 -23.31
C ASP A 399 -24.64 -9.85 -24.64
N GLU A 400 -24.52 -11.09 -25.14
CA GLU A 400 -23.86 -11.45 -26.41
C GLU A 400 -24.51 -10.76 -27.64
N THR A 401 -25.56 -9.97 -27.46
CA THR A 401 -26.34 -9.40 -28.56
C THR A 401 -25.85 -8.04 -29.10
N LYS A 402 -24.81 -7.41 -28.50
CA LYS A 402 -24.27 -6.11 -28.95
C LYS A 402 -22.75 -6.06 -29.19
N ALA A 403 -22.05 -7.19 -29.19
CA ALA A 403 -20.60 -7.23 -29.40
C ALA A 403 -20.16 -7.11 -30.88
N GLY A 404 -21.10 -7.18 -31.83
CA GLY A 404 -20.78 -7.27 -33.26
C GLY A 404 -20.24 -6.00 -33.92
N ASP A 405 -20.53 -4.81 -33.40
CA ASP A 405 -20.42 -3.55 -34.18
C ASP A 405 -19.49 -2.48 -33.57
N LYS A 406 -18.71 -2.83 -32.53
CA LYS A 406 -17.69 -1.91 -32.02
C LYS A 406 -16.44 -1.97 -32.91
N GLU A 407 -16.09 -0.83 -33.50
CA GLU A 407 -14.84 -0.59 -34.22
C GLU A 407 -13.63 -0.85 -33.32
N SER A 408 -12.61 -1.57 -33.80
CA SER A 408 -11.40 -1.84 -33.03
C SER A 408 -10.56 -0.56 -32.81
N PHE A 409 -9.82 -0.49 -31.70
CA PHE A 409 -8.96 0.67 -31.42
C PHE A 409 -7.93 0.89 -32.52
N LEU A 410 -7.42 -0.19 -33.12
CA LEU A 410 -6.50 -0.11 -34.25
C LEU A 410 -7.15 0.54 -35.47
N VAL A 411 -8.35 0.09 -35.86
CA VAL A 411 -9.04 0.62 -37.05
C VAL A 411 -9.35 2.10 -36.86
N ARG A 412 -9.87 2.47 -35.69
CA ARG A 412 -10.11 3.87 -35.36
C ARG A 412 -8.83 4.71 -35.43
N TRP A 413 -7.73 4.21 -34.90
CA TRP A 413 -6.43 4.87 -34.95
C TRP A 413 -5.91 5.03 -36.38
N LEU A 414 -5.99 3.99 -37.21
CA LEU A 414 -5.59 4.06 -38.62
C LEU A 414 -6.37 5.12 -39.40
N LYS A 415 -7.68 5.26 -39.12
CA LYS A 415 -8.51 6.31 -39.73
C LYS A 415 -8.07 7.72 -39.30
N GLU A 416 -7.76 7.92 -38.03
CA GLU A 416 -7.25 9.20 -37.50
C GLU A 416 -5.87 9.55 -38.10
N ILE A 417 -4.94 8.59 -38.16
CA ILE A 417 -3.61 8.77 -38.76
C ILE A 417 -3.67 9.06 -40.26
N ALA A 418 -4.59 8.41 -40.98
CA ALA A 418 -4.81 8.69 -42.40
C ALA A 418 -5.37 10.10 -42.63
N ALA A 419 -6.23 10.59 -41.73
CA ALA A 419 -6.75 11.96 -41.77
C ALA A 419 -5.65 13.00 -41.44
N GLU A 420 -4.66 12.64 -40.62
CA GLU A 420 -3.43 13.43 -40.38
C GLU A 420 -2.41 13.34 -41.53
N ASN A 421 -2.75 12.64 -42.62
CA ASN A 421 -1.94 12.45 -43.82
C ASN A 421 -0.65 11.61 -43.64
N ARG A 422 -0.57 10.77 -42.61
CA ARG A 422 0.56 9.85 -42.41
C ARG A 422 0.27 8.45 -42.98
N LEU A 423 0.10 8.39 -44.30
CA LEU A 423 -0.21 7.14 -45.03
C LEU A 423 0.93 6.13 -45.02
N ASP A 424 2.17 6.57 -44.83
CA ASP A 424 3.36 5.76 -44.60
C ASP A 424 3.15 4.77 -43.43
N LEU A 425 2.62 5.26 -42.31
CA LEU A 425 2.30 4.40 -41.17
C LEU A 425 1.15 3.43 -41.46
N CYS A 426 0.12 3.90 -42.17
CA CYS A 426 -0.99 3.03 -42.57
C CYS A 426 -0.51 1.89 -43.46
N LEU A 427 0.38 2.17 -44.41
CA LEU A 427 0.99 1.17 -45.29
C LEU A 427 1.77 0.14 -44.47
N ALA A 428 2.64 0.56 -43.56
CA ALA A 428 3.44 -0.35 -42.74
C ALA A 428 2.59 -1.32 -41.90
N VAL A 429 1.45 -0.84 -41.38
CA VAL A 429 0.51 -1.68 -40.61
C VAL A 429 -0.28 -2.61 -41.51
N ILE A 430 -0.80 -2.13 -42.64
CA ILE A 430 -1.60 -2.93 -43.58
C ILE A 430 -0.73 -4.01 -44.24
N ASP A 431 0.49 -3.67 -44.65
CA ASP A 431 1.47 -4.62 -45.21
C ASP A 431 1.70 -5.82 -44.28
N LYS A 432 1.82 -5.57 -42.97
CA LYS A 432 2.00 -6.62 -41.96
C LYS A 432 0.71 -7.30 -41.52
N GLY A 433 -0.44 -6.67 -41.73
CA GLY A 433 -1.75 -7.29 -41.56
C GLY A 433 -2.10 -8.27 -42.68
N CYS A 434 -1.52 -8.09 -43.88
CA CYS A 434 -1.83 -8.87 -45.08
C CYS A 434 -0.69 -9.80 -45.56
N GLY A 435 0.51 -9.68 -45.02
CA GLY A 435 1.67 -10.48 -45.45
C GLY A 435 1.64 -11.96 -45.01
N ASP A 436 2.64 -12.74 -45.45
CA ASP A 436 2.73 -14.21 -45.28
C ASP A 436 2.70 -14.73 -43.82
N SER A 437 2.90 -13.83 -42.84
CA SER A 437 2.74 -14.10 -41.41
C SER A 437 1.98 -12.93 -40.76
N PRO A 438 0.64 -12.87 -40.88
CA PRO A 438 -0.13 -11.78 -40.32
C PRO A 438 -0.03 -11.82 -38.79
N ILE A 439 0.05 -10.65 -38.16
CA ILE A 439 -0.03 -10.59 -36.70
C ILE A 439 -1.46 -10.99 -36.32
N ASP A 440 -1.60 -12.21 -35.82
CA ASP A 440 -2.87 -12.78 -35.39
C ASP A 440 -3.60 -11.78 -34.50
N GLY A 441 -4.84 -11.40 -34.89
CA GLY A 441 -5.74 -10.49 -34.19
C GLY A 441 -5.47 -8.98 -34.32
N LEU A 442 -4.80 -8.51 -35.39
CA LEU A 442 -4.79 -7.09 -35.78
C LEU A 442 -6.18 -6.62 -36.23
N PHE A 443 -6.83 -7.43 -37.06
CA PHE A 443 -8.16 -7.19 -37.64
C PHE A 443 -9.04 -8.41 -37.38
N LYS A 444 -10.36 -8.22 -37.35
CA LYS A 444 -11.37 -9.27 -37.13
C LYS A 444 -11.46 -10.21 -38.32
N ASP A 445 -11.50 -9.64 -39.52
CA ASP A 445 -11.64 -10.36 -40.80
C ASP A 445 -10.98 -9.58 -41.95
N GLU A 446 -10.89 -10.22 -43.12
CA GLU A 446 -10.34 -9.60 -44.33
C GLU A 446 -11.18 -8.41 -44.82
N VAL A 447 -12.48 -8.36 -44.48
CA VAL A 447 -13.38 -7.27 -44.88
C VAL A 447 -13.01 -6.00 -44.12
N GLU A 448 -12.76 -6.08 -42.81
CA GLU A 448 -12.33 -4.97 -41.96
C GLU A 448 -11.01 -4.37 -42.45
N ILE A 449 -10.07 -5.22 -42.90
CA ILE A 449 -8.81 -4.79 -43.51
C ILE A 449 -9.09 -3.94 -44.75
N ILE A 450 -9.88 -4.47 -45.70
CA ILE A 450 -10.15 -3.81 -46.97
C ILE A 450 -10.90 -2.50 -46.73
N GLU A 451 -11.92 -2.49 -45.87
CA GLU A 451 -12.67 -1.28 -45.57
C GLU A 451 -11.82 -0.20 -44.90
N THR A 452 -10.93 -0.60 -43.99
CA THR A 452 -10.00 0.31 -43.31
C THR A 452 -8.99 0.88 -44.30
N ALA A 453 -8.40 0.04 -45.16
CA ALA A 453 -7.43 0.47 -46.17
C ALA A 453 -8.05 1.46 -47.17
N LEU A 454 -9.27 1.16 -47.66
CA LEU A 454 -10.01 2.07 -48.53
C LEU A 454 -10.31 3.40 -47.81
N HIS A 455 -10.73 3.35 -46.54
CA HIS A 455 -10.98 4.56 -45.77
C HIS A 455 -9.70 5.40 -45.60
N CYS A 456 -8.56 4.77 -45.35
CA CYS A 456 -7.28 5.48 -45.24
C CYS A 456 -6.93 6.23 -46.54
N ILE A 457 -7.06 5.57 -47.69
CA ILE A 457 -6.79 6.17 -49.00
C ILE A 457 -7.68 7.39 -49.26
N TYR A 458 -8.99 7.26 -48.99
CA TYR A 458 -9.94 8.36 -49.24
C TYR A 458 -9.86 9.50 -48.22
N SER A 459 -9.34 9.24 -47.02
CA SER A 459 -9.18 10.25 -45.95
C SER A 459 -7.96 11.13 -46.15
N CYS A 460 -6.88 10.60 -46.75
CA CYS A 460 -5.65 11.36 -46.99
C CYS A 460 -5.89 12.54 -47.93
N THR A 461 -5.64 13.76 -47.46
CA THR A 461 -5.86 15.00 -48.23
C THR A 461 -4.74 15.34 -49.21
N LEU A 462 -3.55 14.75 -49.07
CA LEU A 462 -2.39 15.01 -49.92
C LEU A 462 -2.56 14.48 -51.36
N THR A 463 -1.90 15.14 -52.31
CA THR A 463 -2.05 14.90 -53.76
C THR A 463 -0.79 14.33 -54.43
N ASP A 464 0.20 13.95 -53.63
CA ASP A 464 1.52 13.45 -54.03
C ASP A 464 1.79 12.01 -53.53
N GLN A 465 0.97 11.50 -52.61
CA GLN A 465 1.11 10.18 -51.98
C GLN A 465 0.53 9.00 -52.80
N TRP A 466 0.35 9.15 -54.12
CA TRP A 466 -0.31 8.15 -54.97
C TRP A 466 0.41 6.80 -55.03
N ASN A 467 1.75 6.81 -54.94
CA ASN A 467 2.54 5.57 -54.94
C ASN A 467 2.33 4.76 -53.63
N VAL A 468 2.19 5.45 -52.50
CA VAL A 468 1.88 4.81 -51.21
C VAL A 468 0.46 4.22 -51.25
N MET A 469 -0.52 4.97 -51.79
CA MET A 469 -1.89 4.46 -51.99
C MET A 469 -1.93 3.23 -52.90
N ALA A 470 -1.17 3.22 -53.99
CA ALA A 470 -1.06 2.06 -54.88
C ALA A 470 -0.42 0.86 -54.18
N SER A 471 0.59 1.10 -53.33
CA SER A 471 1.23 0.07 -52.53
C SER A 471 0.25 -0.56 -51.54
N ILE A 472 -0.56 0.27 -50.83
CA ILE A 472 -1.63 -0.21 -49.93
C ILE A 472 -2.61 -1.13 -50.68
N LEU A 473 -3.09 -0.72 -51.86
CA LEU A 473 -4.03 -1.52 -52.65
C LEU A 473 -3.41 -2.83 -53.19
N SER A 474 -2.11 -2.84 -53.44
CA SER A 474 -1.40 -4.04 -53.91
C SER A 474 -1.28 -5.12 -52.82
N GLN A 475 -1.23 -4.73 -51.55
CA GLN A 475 -1.09 -5.65 -50.41
C GLN A 475 -2.40 -6.27 -49.93
N LEU A 476 -3.56 -5.79 -50.38
CA LEU A 476 -4.84 -6.30 -49.90
C LEU A 476 -5.07 -7.77 -50.31
N PRO A 477 -5.63 -8.61 -49.42
CA PRO A 477 -5.92 -10.00 -49.72
C PRO A 477 -6.93 -10.11 -50.87
N ARG A 478 -6.51 -10.74 -51.98
CA ARG A 478 -7.34 -10.99 -53.18
C ARG A 478 -7.77 -12.44 -53.31
N ASN A 479 -7.14 -13.34 -52.53
CA ASN A 479 -7.13 -14.77 -52.83
C ASN A 479 -8.37 -15.53 -52.36
N ILE A 480 -9.13 -15.05 -51.37
CA ILE A 480 -10.40 -15.72 -50.97
C ILE A 480 -11.56 -15.39 -51.94
N LEU A 481 -11.42 -14.34 -52.76
CA LEU A 481 -12.42 -13.98 -53.77
C LEU A 481 -12.34 -14.85 -55.03
N ARG A 482 -11.17 -15.40 -55.38
CA ARG A 482 -11.04 -16.25 -56.59
C ARG A 482 -11.56 -17.66 -56.39
N ASP A 483 -11.29 -18.27 -55.23
CA ASP A 483 -11.62 -19.69 -55.02
C ASP A 483 -13.14 -19.95 -54.93
N ASN A 484 -13.95 -18.94 -54.58
CA ASN A 484 -15.41 -19.04 -54.59
C ASN A 484 -16.05 -18.78 -55.97
N LEU A 485 -15.34 -18.16 -56.91
CA LEU A 485 -15.85 -17.79 -58.24
C LEU A 485 -15.59 -18.86 -59.32
N PHE A 486 -14.67 -19.80 -59.09
CA PHE A 486 -14.34 -20.87 -60.06
C PHE A 486 -14.98 -22.25 -59.74
N ALA A 487 -15.83 -22.36 -58.71
CA ALA A 487 -16.53 -23.61 -58.41
C ALA A 487 -17.77 -23.86 -59.30
N THR A 488 -18.10 -22.95 -60.22
CA THR A 488 -19.27 -23.06 -61.10
C THR A 488 -18.92 -22.68 -62.53
N ASP A 489 -18.01 -23.41 -63.18
CA ASP A 489 -18.00 -23.57 -64.64
C ASP A 489 -16.92 -24.58 -65.03
N GLU A 490 -17.28 -25.86 -65.08
CA GLU A 490 -16.82 -26.79 -66.12
C GLU A 490 -17.85 -27.90 -66.27
N ASP A 491 -18.74 -27.75 -67.25
CA ASP A 491 -19.54 -28.83 -67.80
C ASP A 491 -18.85 -29.33 -69.08
N PHE A 492 -18.88 -30.65 -69.30
CA PHE A 492 -18.49 -31.40 -70.50
C PHE A 492 -17.00 -31.68 -70.81
N SER A 493 -16.65 -32.98 -70.78
CA SER A 493 -15.79 -33.59 -71.80
C SER A 493 -16.16 -35.05 -72.13
N PRO A 494 -15.96 -35.52 -73.37
CA PRO A 494 -16.48 -36.79 -73.86
C PRO A 494 -15.51 -37.98 -73.75
N ARG A 495 -16.09 -39.14 -73.40
CA ARG A 495 -15.84 -40.54 -73.82
C ARG A 495 -14.43 -41.18 -73.73
N HIS A 496 -14.42 -42.29 -72.95
CA HIS A 496 -13.74 -43.61 -73.14
C HIS A 496 -12.18 -43.62 -73.12
N ALA A 497 -11.47 -44.57 -72.52
CA ALA A 497 -11.75 -45.91 -72.01
C ALA A 497 -10.66 -46.38 -71.02
N ASN A 498 -11.05 -47.27 -70.12
CA ASN A 498 -10.36 -48.48 -69.66
C ASN A 498 -8.94 -48.45 -69.02
N GLN A 499 -8.92 -49.03 -67.81
CA GLN A 499 -8.11 -50.20 -67.40
C GLN A 499 -6.93 -49.99 -66.41
N TYR A 500 -7.16 -50.57 -65.22
CA TYR A 500 -6.36 -51.63 -64.56
C TYR A 500 -5.25 -51.31 -63.54
N PHE A 501 -5.35 -52.10 -62.45
CA PHE A 501 -4.35 -52.58 -61.46
C PHE A 501 -3.63 -51.53 -60.60
N GLU A 502 -3.95 -51.35 -59.31
CA GLU A 502 -3.83 -52.23 -58.12
C GLU A 502 -2.41 -52.25 -57.51
N THR A 503 -2.39 -52.31 -56.16
CA THR A 503 -1.26 -52.50 -55.23
C THR A 503 -0.47 -51.23 -54.89
N SER A 504 -0.08 -50.94 -53.65
CA SER A 504 -0.11 -51.63 -52.35
C SER A 504 0.24 -50.56 -51.30
N LYS A 505 -0.58 -50.35 -50.26
CA LYS A 505 -0.48 -50.94 -48.90
C LYS A 505 0.28 -50.08 -47.87
N VAL A 506 -0.48 -49.81 -46.79
CA VAL A 506 -0.14 -50.01 -45.36
C VAL A 506 0.62 -48.85 -44.69
N SER A 507 0.30 -48.38 -43.47
CA SER A 507 -0.82 -48.47 -42.50
C SER A 507 -0.34 -47.69 -41.26
N TYR A 508 -1.19 -47.00 -40.49
CA TYR A 508 -1.72 -47.39 -39.17
C TYR A 508 -2.60 -46.19 -38.74
N VAL A 509 -3.92 -46.20 -38.52
CA VAL A 509 -4.91 -47.03 -37.82
C VAL A 509 -5.04 -46.77 -36.31
N LYS A 510 -6.16 -46.09 -35.97
CA LYS A 510 -7.10 -46.19 -34.81
C LYS A 510 -6.60 -45.82 -33.41
N TYR A 511 -7.43 -45.29 -32.49
CA TYR A 511 -8.87 -45.45 -32.21
C TYR A 511 -9.47 -44.08 -31.76
N GLY A 512 -10.75 -43.70 -31.93
CA GLY A 512 -11.96 -44.40 -32.32
C GLY A 512 -12.99 -44.48 -31.18
N LEU A 513 -14.22 -43.99 -31.46
CA LEU A 513 -15.54 -44.21 -30.80
C LEU A 513 -15.98 -43.11 -29.83
N GLY A 514 -17.18 -42.54 -29.91
CA GLY A 514 -18.39 -42.69 -30.74
C GLY A 514 -19.35 -41.56 -30.34
N GLY A 515 -20.35 -41.09 -31.08
CA GLY A 515 -21.19 -41.71 -32.09
C GLY A 515 -22.63 -41.17 -31.93
N SER A 516 -23.17 -40.62 -33.02
CA SER A 516 -24.61 -40.38 -33.33
C SER A 516 -25.37 -39.30 -32.51
N THR A 517 -26.30 -38.50 -33.06
CA THR A 517 -27.18 -38.64 -34.23
C THR A 517 -27.54 -37.29 -34.89
N LEU A 518 -27.59 -37.30 -36.22
CA LEU A 518 -28.51 -36.62 -37.16
C LEU A 518 -29.39 -35.47 -36.63
N ASP A 519 -29.23 -34.28 -37.22
CA ASP A 519 -30.39 -33.54 -37.74
C ASP A 519 -29.99 -32.76 -39.00
N ASP A 520 -30.68 -33.06 -40.09
CA ASP A 520 -30.44 -32.55 -41.44
C ASP A 520 -31.48 -31.46 -41.69
N SER A 521 -31.06 -30.18 -41.67
CA SER A 521 -31.94 -29.04 -41.96
C SER A 521 -31.15 -27.84 -42.50
N ARG A 522 -31.03 -27.81 -43.83
CA ARG A 522 -31.06 -26.60 -44.70
C ARG A 522 -30.26 -25.36 -44.22
N GLY A 523 -28.97 -25.32 -44.57
CA GLY A 523 -28.15 -24.10 -44.56
C GLY A 523 -27.85 -23.60 -45.99
N SER A 524 -28.83 -22.97 -46.66
CA SER A 524 -28.63 -22.33 -47.98
C SER A 524 -28.62 -20.79 -47.91
N GLY A 525 -28.89 -20.19 -46.74
CA GLY A 525 -28.97 -18.74 -46.57
C GLY A 525 -27.64 -18.04 -46.26
N GLY A 526 -26.76 -18.66 -45.46
CA GLY A 526 -25.51 -18.02 -45.01
C GLY A 526 -24.42 -17.88 -46.08
N LYS A 527 -24.47 -18.67 -47.16
CA LYS A 527 -23.45 -18.65 -48.23
C LYS A 527 -23.68 -17.53 -49.25
N LEU A 528 -24.95 -17.20 -49.52
CA LEU A 528 -25.35 -16.12 -50.44
C LEU A 528 -25.03 -14.72 -49.90
N ASP A 529 -25.16 -14.49 -48.59
CA ASP A 529 -24.84 -13.20 -47.97
C ASP A 529 -23.33 -12.92 -47.96
N ILE A 530 -22.51 -13.95 -47.74
CA ILE A 530 -21.04 -13.81 -47.76
C ILE A 530 -20.56 -13.48 -49.18
N ASP A 531 -21.06 -14.18 -50.20
CA ASP A 531 -20.71 -13.93 -51.61
C ASP A 531 -21.15 -12.55 -52.10
N ALA A 532 -22.33 -12.08 -51.69
CA ALA A 532 -22.81 -10.74 -52.03
C ALA A 532 -21.95 -9.62 -51.40
N THR A 533 -21.52 -9.83 -50.15
CA THR A 533 -20.66 -8.88 -49.43
C THR A 533 -19.27 -8.84 -50.05
N ALA A 534 -18.71 -10.00 -50.38
CA ALA A 534 -17.41 -10.16 -51.02
C ALA A 534 -17.36 -9.50 -52.41
N ALA A 535 -18.40 -9.69 -53.25
CA ALA A 535 -18.51 -9.05 -54.56
C ALA A 535 -18.64 -7.52 -54.48
N LYS A 536 -19.34 -7.00 -53.45
CA LYS A 536 -19.47 -5.56 -53.19
C LYS A 536 -18.12 -4.93 -52.81
N VAL A 537 -17.34 -5.62 -51.99
CA VAL A 537 -16.01 -5.18 -51.54
C VAL A 537 -15.02 -5.15 -52.71
N GLU A 538 -14.97 -6.20 -53.52
CA GLU A 538 -14.12 -6.28 -54.72
C GLU A 538 -14.41 -5.14 -55.72
N LYS A 539 -15.69 -4.80 -55.92
CA LYS A 539 -16.07 -3.67 -56.77
C LYS A 539 -15.49 -2.34 -56.24
N ARG A 540 -15.47 -2.15 -54.92
CA ARG A 540 -14.90 -0.93 -54.30
C ARG A 540 -13.38 -0.87 -54.43
N ILE A 541 -12.68 -2.01 -54.34
CA ILE A 541 -11.23 -2.09 -54.60
C ILE A 541 -10.93 -1.64 -56.04
N LYS A 542 -11.60 -2.21 -57.05
CA LYS A 542 -11.37 -1.85 -58.46
C LYS A 542 -11.64 -0.37 -58.75
N VAL A 543 -12.65 0.21 -58.11
CA VAL A 543 -12.94 1.65 -58.21
C VAL A 543 -11.80 2.47 -57.60
N ALA A 544 -11.28 2.06 -56.45
CA ALA A 544 -10.15 2.74 -55.81
C ALA A 544 -8.86 2.62 -56.63
N GLU A 545 -8.54 1.45 -57.20
CA GLU A 545 -7.42 1.26 -58.12
C GLU A 545 -7.52 2.20 -59.32
N GLY A 546 -8.71 2.30 -59.94
CA GLY A 546 -8.95 3.24 -61.03
C GLY A 546 -8.72 4.70 -60.63
N HIS A 547 -9.20 5.12 -59.46
CA HIS A 547 -8.97 6.48 -58.96
C HIS A 547 -7.49 6.77 -58.69
N VAL A 548 -6.77 5.82 -58.08
CA VAL A 548 -5.35 5.98 -57.75
C VAL A 548 -4.50 6.03 -59.03
N GLU A 549 -4.78 5.19 -60.02
CA GLU A 549 -4.02 5.18 -61.28
C GLU A 549 -4.24 6.46 -62.10
N VAL A 550 -5.48 6.97 -62.13
CA VAL A 550 -5.77 8.29 -62.73
C VAL A 550 -5.00 9.40 -62.00
N GLY A 551 -4.92 9.34 -60.67
CA GLY A 551 -4.14 10.27 -59.85
C GLY A 551 -2.64 10.22 -60.17
N ARG A 552 -2.06 9.01 -60.28
CA ARG A 552 -0.66 8.80 -60.68
C ARG A 552 -0.35 9.37 -62.06
N LEU A 553 -1.21 9.11 -63.04
CA LEU A 553 -1.07 9.63 -64.40
C LEU A 553 -1.16 11.17 -64.41
N MET A 554 -2.15 11.74 -63.72
CA MET A 554 -2.30 13.21 -63.60
C MET A 554 -1.07 13.87 -62.96
N ALA A 555 -0.50 13.26 -61.91
CA ALA A 555 0.72 13.73 -61.27
C ALA A 555 1.94 13.64 -62.19
N TYR A 556 2.07 12.55 -62.96
CA TYR A 556 3.16 12.34 -63.92
C TYR A 556 3.12 13.37 -65.06
N TYR A 557 1.94 13.75 -65.54
CA TYR A 557 1.75 14.71 -66.63
C TYR A 557 1.63 16.19 -66.15
N GLN A 558 1.84 16.48 -64.86
CA GLN A 558 1.80 17.84 -64.26
C GLN A 558 0.57 18.70 -64.62
N VAL A 559 -0.61 18.09 -64.74
CA VAL A 559 -1.83 18.83 -65.11
C VAL A 559 -2.45 19.47 -63.86
N TRP A 560 -1.86 20.57 -63.38
CA TRP A 560 -2.26 21.27 -62.15
C TRP A 560 -3.70 21.82 -62.13
N ILE A 561 -4.37 21.91 -63.28
CA ILE A 561 -5.66 22.60 -63.44
C ILE A 561 -6.90 21.76 -63.08
N PHE A 562 -6.78 20.44 -62.93
CA PHE A 562 -7.96 19.57 -62.70
C PHE A 562 -8.13 19.02 -61.27
N LEU A 563 -7.17 19.27 -60.37
CA LEU A 563 -7.14 18.68 -59.03
C LEU A 563 -8.26 19.14 -58.08
N VAL A 564 -8.80 20.34 -58.25
CA VAL A 564 -9.85 20.88 -57.35
C VAL A 564 -11.25 20.36 -57.71
N VAL A 565 -11.52 20.15 -59.00
CA VAL A 565 -12.88 19.88 -59.50
C VAL A 565 -13.29 18.41 -59.32
N TYR A 566 -12.37 17.47 -59.49
CA TYR A 566 -12.71 16.04 -59.46
C TYR A 566 -13.04 15.54 -58.04
N ARG A 567 -12.39 16.11 -57.01
CA ARG A 567 -12.55 15.64 -55.63
C ARG A 567 -13.87 16.08 -54.99
N GLN A 568 -14.41 17.22 -55.41
CA GLN A 568 -15.69 17.73 -54.92
C GLN A 568 -16.87 16.91 -55.48
N ALA A 569 -16.72 16.34 -56.68
CA ALA A 569 -17.69 15.43 -57.28
C ALA A 569 -17.72 14.05 -56.57
N SER A 570 -16.57 13.53 -56.12
CA SER A 570 -16.49 12.24 -55.44
C SER A 570 -16.96 12.26 -53.98
N ARG A 571 -16.77 13.38 -53.25
CA ARG A 571 -17.37 13.56 -51.90
C ARG A 571 -18.90 13.57 -51.92
N SER A 572 -19.49 14.08 -53.00
CA SER A 572 -20.94 14.27 -53.10
C SER A 572 -21.73 12.97 -53.33
N LYS A 573 -21.06 11.88 -53.76
CA LYS A 573 -21.72 10.58 -54.03
C LYS A 573 -21.72 9.59 -52.86
N LEU A 574 -20.96 9.86 -51.79
CA LEU A 574 -20.92 9.01 -50.58
C LEU A 574 -21.84 9.52 -49.45
N LEU A 575 -22.39 10.73 -49.57
CA LEU A 575 -23.32 11.32 -48.59
C LEU A 575 -24.79 10.96 -48.84
N VAL A 576 -25.10 10.12 -49.83
CA VAL A 576 -26.46 9.67 -50.17
C VAL A 576 -26.51 8.14 -50.22
N VAL A 577 -26.14 7.47 -49.13
CA VAL A 577 -26.67 6.14 -48.78
C VAL A 577 -26.64 6.04 -47.25
N HIS A 578 -27.73 6.46 -46.62
CA HIS A 578 -28.19 5.96 -45.33
C HIS A 578 -29.70 5.72 -45.45
#